data_AF-A0A1M6LJ17-F1
#
_entry.id   AF-A0A1M6LJ17-F1
#
_cell.length_a   1.000
_cell.length_b   1.000
_cell.length_c   1.000
_cell.angle_alpha   90.00
_cell.angle_beta   90.00
_cell.angle_gamma   90.00
#
_symmetry.space_group_name_H-M   'P 1'
#
loop_
_entity.id
_entity.type
_entity.pdbx_description
1 polymer ?
#
loop_
_entity_poly.entity_id
_entity_poly.type
_entity_poly.pdbx_seq_one_letter_code
_entity_poly.pdbx_strand_id
1 'polypeptide(L)' 'MKITKTEKIWLLVVTAFYLLYNLPYVPAYGDSRAMFLHAGLTIIPIWISVYVGLGRVYKIYKLKK' A
#
# COMPACT_ATOMS: atom_id res chain seq x y z
N MET A 1 0.59 17.33 16.22
CA MET A 1 1.55 16.99 15.15
C MET A 1 0.98 17.47 13.83
N LYS A 2 1.74 18.21 12.99
CA LYS A 2 1.31 18.50 11.61
C LYS A 2 1.68 17.31 10.72
N ILE A 3 0.71 16.80 9.97
CA ILE A 3 0.94 15.74 8.98
C ILE A 3 1.80 16.32 7.85
N THR A 4 2.94 15.69 7.61
CA THR A 4 3.88 16.08 6.56
C THR A 4 3.36 15.74 5.16
N LYS A 5 3.88 16.41 4.13
CA LYS A 5 3.57 16.08 2.73
C LYS A 5 3.90 14.61 2.42
N THR A 6 4.96 14.07 3.01
CA THR A 6 5.36 12.67 2.87
C THR A 6 4.32 11.71 3.41
N GLU A 7 3.76 11.96 4.60
CA GLU A 7 2.69 11.13 5.16
C GLU A 7 1.41 11.19 4.34
N LYS A 8 1.05 12.36 3.80
CA LYS A 8 -0.11 12.50 2.92
C LYS A 8 0.04 11.66 1.65
N ILE A 9 1.22 11.74 1.00
CA ILE A 9 1.51 10.94 -0.20
C ILE A 9 1.52 9.45 0.16
N TRP A 10 2.15 9.09 1.28
CA TRP A 10 2.19 7.71 1.74
C TRP A 10 0.79 7.14 1.99
N LEU A 11 -0.05 7.87 2.71
CA LEU A 11 -1.44 7.48 2.96
C LEU A 11 -2.22 7.32 1.66
N LEU A 12 -2.06 8.26 0.72
CA LEU A 12 -2.72 8.20 -0.59
C LEU A 12 -2.31 6.93 -1.36
N VAL A 13 -1.01 6.63 -1.43
CA VAL A 13 -0.50 5.44 -2.14
C VAL A 13 -1.02 4.15 -1.49
N VAL A 14 -0.91 4.02 -0.17
CA VAL A 14 -1.39 2.84 0.55
C VAL A 14 -2.89 2.65 0.36
N THR A 15 -3.66 3.74 0.47
CA THR A 15 -5.12 3.71 0.30
C THR A 15 -5.49 3.32 -1.13
N ALA A 16 -4.81 3.88 -2.14
CA ALA A 16 -5.08 3.57 -3.54
C ALA A 16 -4.86 2.09 -3.85
N PHE A 17 -3.72 1.52 -3.43
CA PHE A 17 -3.47 0.09 -3.64
C PHE A 17 -4.39 -0.80 -2.80
N TYR A 18 -4.73 -0.40 -1.57
CA TYR A 18 -5.68 -1.14 -0.74
C TYR A 18 -7.05 -1.22 -1.40
N LEU A 19 -7.54 -0.10 -1.96
CA LEU A 19 -8.79 -0.09 -2.71
C LEU A 19 -8.69 -0.96 -3.97
N LEU A 20 -7.59 -0.86 -4.72
CA LEU A 20 -7.36 -1.68 -5.91
C LEU A 20 -7.37 -3.19 -5.61
N TYR A 21 -6.74 -3.61 -4.51
CA TYR A 21 -6.72 -5.01 -4.07
C TYR A 21 -8.11 -5.53 -3.68
N ASN A 22 -8.97 -4.66 -3.13
CA ASN A 22 -10.30 -5.03 -2.62
C ASN A 22 -11.43 -4.74 -3.61
N LEU A 23 -11.13 -4.47 -4.89
CA LEU A 23 -12.17 -4.22 -5.89
C LEU A 23 -13.06 -5.47 -6.07
N PRO A 24 -14.39 -5.36 -5.87
CA PRO A 24 -15.27 -6.50 -6.07
C PRO A 24 -15.27 -6.91 -7.54
N TYR A 25 -15.37 -8.21 -7.80
CA TYR A 25 -15.32 -8.82 -9.14
C TYR A 25 -14.02 -8.56 -9.93
N VAL A 26 -12.97 -8.02 -9.29
CA VAL A 26 -11.66 -7.83 -9.90
C VAL A 26 -10.62 -8.62 -9.10
N PRO A 27 -10.02 -9.67 -9.68
CA PRO A 27 -10.33 -10.26 -10.97
C PRO A 27 -11.63 -11.08 -10.95
N ALA A 28 -12.10 -11.47 -12.14
CA ALA A 28 -13.33 -12.25 -12.27
C ALA A 28 -13.26 -13.54 -11.43
N TYR A 29 -14.36 -13.83 -10.72
CA TYR A 29 -14.42 -15.02 -9.88
C TYR A 29 -14.29 -16.29 -10.71
N GLY A 30 -13.53 -17.26 -10.19
CA GLY A 30 -13.20 -18.51 -10.89
C GLY A 30 -11.90 -18.46 -11.71
N ASP A 31 -11.36 -17.27 -12.01
CA ASP A 31 -10.05 -17.16 -12.67
C ASP A 31 -8.91 -17.11 -11.64
N SER A 32 -8.38 -18.30 -11.33
CA SER A 32 -7.28 -18.46 -10.39
C SER A 32 -5.99 -17.75 -10.86
N ARG A 33 -5.72 -17.74 -12.17
CA ARG A 33 -4.48 -17.16 -12.72
C ARG A 33 -4.51 -15.63 -12.61
N ALA A 34 -5.63 -15.03 -12.98
CA ALA A 34 -5.81 -13.59 -12.84
C ALA A 34 -5.78 -13.18 -11.36
N MET A 35 -6.33 -13.99 -10.45
CA MET A 35 -6.28 -13.77 -9.00
C MET A 35 -4.85 -13.68 -8.46
N PHE A 36 -3.98 -14.63 -8.82
CA PHE A 36 -2.57 -14.57 -8.39
C PHE A 36 -1.84 -13.35 -8.95
N LEU A 37 -2.08 -13.02 -10.22
CA LEU A 37 -1.46 -11.85 -10.85
C LEU A 37 -1.94 -10.55 -10.18
N HIS A 38 -3.24 -10.39 -9.98
CA HIS A 38 -3.82 -9.23 -9.32
C HIS A 38 -3.31 -9.08 -7.88
N ALA A 39 -3.31 -10.17 -7.11
CA ALA A 39 -2.80 -10.19 -5.75
C ALA A 39 -1.31 -9.81 -5.72
N GLY A 40 -0.48 -10.36 -6.61
CA GLY A 40 0.94 -10.01 -6.70
C GLY A 40 1.16 -8.53 -7.03
N LEU A 41 0.41 -7.99 -8.00
CA LEU A 41 0.51 -6.60 -8.45
C LEU A 41 -0.08 -5.58 -7.47
N THR A 42 -0.81 -6.00 -6.44
CA THR A 42 -1.45 -5.10 -5.47
C THR A 42 -0.88 -5.29 -4.06
N ILE A 43 -0.82 -6.51 -3.53
CA ILE A 43 -0.29 -6.79 -2.18
C ILE A 43 1.20 -6.43 -2.09
N ILE A 44 2.02 -6.84 -3.06
CA ILE A 44 3.47 -6.62 -2.99
C ILE A 44 3.77 -5.11 -2.96
N PRO A 45 3.19 -4.27 -3.84
CA PRO A 45 3.34 -2.83 -3.73
C PRO A 45 2.81 -2.22 -2.43
N ILE A 46 1.70 -2.73 -1.86
CA ILE A 46 1.21 -2.29 -0.55
C ILE A 46 2.28 -2.52 0.52
N TRP A 47 2.80 -3.74 0.61
CA TRP A 47 3.82 -4.09 1.61
C TRP A 47 5.06 -3.22 1.49
N ILE A 48 5.59 -3.07 0.28
CA ILE A 48 6.75 -2.20 0.02
C ILE A 48 6.44 -0.77 0.46
N SER A 49 5.28 -0.24 0.07
CA SER A 49 4.87 1.12 0.41
C SER A 49 4.72 1.34 1.92
N VAL A 50 4.18 0.36 2.64
CA VAL A 50 4.05 0.40 4.11
C VAL A 50 5.42 0.45 4.78
N TYR A 51 6.35 -0.45 4.42
CA TYR A 51 7.69 -0.46 5.02
C TYR A 51 8.51 0.79 4.69
N VAL A 52 8.44 1.26 3.44
CA VAL A 52 9.14 2.49 3.01
C VAL A 52 8.57 3.71 3.73
N GLY A 53 7.25 3.82 3.82
CA GLY A 53 6.60 4.92 4.52
C GLY A 53 6.92 4.93 6.01
N LEU A 54 6.84 3.77 6.66
CA LEU A 54 7.22 3.61 8.07
C LEU A 54 8.67 4.05 8.31
N GLY A 55 9.61 3.60 7.47
CA GLY A 55 11.01 4.00 7.56
C GLY A 55 11.23 5.51 7.37
N ARG A 56 10.45 6.17 6.50
CA ARG A 56 10.50 7.63 6.34
C ARG A 56 9.92 8.37 7.54
N VAL A 57 8.77 7.92 8.06
CA VAL A 57 8.13 8.49 9.24
C VAL A 57 9.05 8.38 10.46
N TYR A 58 9.70 7.23 10.66
CA TYR A 58 10.65 7.04 11.76
C TYR A 58 11.81 8.03 11.68
N LYS A 59 12.35 8.27 10.49
CA LYS A 59 13.40 9.28 10.27
C LYS A 59 12.92 10.71 10.53
N ILE A 60 11.73 11.08 10.02
CA ILE A 60 11.16 12.43 10.17
C ILE A 60 10.95 12.77 11.65
N TYR A 61 10.35 11.85 12.40
CA TYR A 61 10.01 12.07 13.80
C TYR A 61 11.14 11.66 14.75
N LYS A 62 12.29 11.20 14.23
CA LYS A 62 13.40 10.65 15.01
C LYS A 62 12.92 9.63 16.04
N LEU A 63 11.90 8.85 15.66
CA LEU A 63 11.39 7.75 16.46
C LEU A 63 12.50 6.71 16.43
N LYS A 64 13.31 6.68 17.50
CA LYS A 64 14.36 5.68 17.66
C LYS A 64 13.72 4.31 17.47
N LYS A 65 14.31 3.51 16.59
CA LYS A 65 14.04 2.08 16.59
C LYS A 65 14.76 1.46 17.79
#